data_AF-A0A3S3PED0-F1
#
_entry.id   AF-A0A3S3PED0-F1
#
_cell.length_a   1.000
_cell.length_b   1.000
_cell.length_c   1.000
_cell.angle_alpha   90.00
_cell.angle_beta   90.00
_cell.angle_gamma   90.00
#
_symmetry.space_group_name_H-M   'P 1'
#
loop_
_entity.id
_entity.type
_entity.pdbx_description
1 polymer ?
#
loop_
_entity_poly.entity_id
_entity_poly.type
_entity_poly.pdbx_seq_one_letter_code
_entity_poly.pdbx_strand_id
1 'polypeptide(L)'
;MGSKYLMFPSGELHINTVRQEDSEFTYRCQCMDHLAGRTLVSNTAGRLVITGVAPRLIHRQNLITARENSVAMIPCAAEGFPSVTIKWYKQHSSSSLSPVQEKSDRIQKRIDGTLIISNAVAGDIGAYLCTASNAFGEQKSITQLNVVHDCALKKLFS
;
A
#
# COMPACT_ATOMS: atom_id res chain seq x y z
N MET A 1 22.43 15.74 8.12
CA MET A 1 21.01 15.75 8.53
C MET A 1 20.44 17.10 8.15
N GLY A 2 19.41 17.17 7.31
CA GLY A 2 18.86 18.42 6.77
C GLY A 2 17.55 18.82 7.44
N SER A 3 17.29 20.12 7.54
CA SER A 3 16.02 20.68 8.06
C SER A 3 14.84 20.36 7.14
N LYS A 4 13.67 20.04 7.70
CA LYS A 4 12.41 19.80 6.96
C LYS A 4 11.93 21.05 6.23
N TYR A 5 12.02 22.21 6.89
CA TYR A 5 11.64 23.50 6.35
C TYR A 5 12.89 24.27 5.95
N LEU A 6 12.92 24.78 4.73
CA LEU A 6 14.03 25.53 4.16
C LEU A 6 13.48 26.82 3.55
N MET A 7 14.09 27.96 3.86
CA MET A 7 13.78 29.21 3.17
C MET A 7 14.82 29.42 2.07
N PHE A 8 14.37 29.57 0.83
CA PHE A 8 15.27 29.88 -0.28
C PHE A 8 15.70 31.36 -0.26
N PRO A 9 16.85 31.71 -0.87
CA PRO A 9 17.31 33.10 -0.94
C PRO A 9 16.31 34.06 -1.62
N SER A 10 15.42 33.54 -2.45
CA SER A 10 14.28 34.23 -3.06
C SER A 10 13.17 34.61 -2.06
N GLY A 11 13.21 34.11 -0.83
CA GLY A 11 12.19 34.30 0.21
C GLY A 11 11.08 33.23 0.21
N GLU A 12 11.19 32.21 -0.64
CA GLU A 12 10.21 31.12 -0.73
C GLU A 12 10.42 30.08 0.38
N LEU A 13 9.33 29.55 0.93
CA LEU A 13 9.38 28.41 1.85
C LEU A 13 9.33 27.10 1.05
N HIS A 14 10.37 26.30 1.18
CA HIS A 14 10.44 24.94 0.69
C HIS A 14 10.23 23.95 1.84
N ILE A 15 9.26 23.05 1.69
CA ILE A 15 8.97 21.96 2.65
C ILE A 15 9.48 20.66 2.05
N ASN A 16 10.56 20.12 2.62
CA ASN A 16 11.11 18.85 2.18
C ASN A 16 10.19 17.70 2.61
N THR A 17 9.62 17.00 1.62
CA THR A 17 8.65 15.90 1.80
C THR A 17 7.42 16.32 2.60
N VAL A 18 6.39 16.77 1.88
CA VAL A 18 5.10 17.17 2.45
C VAL A 18 4.39 15.97 3.09
N ARG A 19 3.91 16.15 4.32
CA ARG A 19 3.14 15.17 5.10
C ARG A 19 1.81 15.78 5.54
N GLN A 20 0.84 14.93 5.89
CA GLN A 20 -0.49 15.39 6.32
C GLN A 20 -0.43 16.42 7.45
N GLU A 21 0.48 16.25 8.41
CA GLU A 21 0.76 17.18 9.51
C GLU A 21 1.10 18.62 9.03
N ASP A 22 1.67 18.79 7.84
CA ASP A 22 2.03 20.11 7.32
C ASP A 22 0.80 20.94 6.92
N SER A 23 -0.34 20.27 6.64
CA SER A 23 -1.61 20.93 6.34
C SER A 23 -2.29 21.52 7.59
N GLU A 24 -1.83 21.17 8.79
CA GLU A 24 -2.36 21.70 10.04
C GLU A 24 -1.82 23.10 10.37
N PHE A 25 -0.72 23.52 9.73
CA PHE A 25 -0.10 24.81 9.93
C PHE A 25 -0.64 25.91 9.01
N THR A 26 -0.58 27.15 9.49
CA THR A 26 -0.84 28.36 8.71
C THR A 26 0.46 29.14 8.55
N TYR A 27 0.84 29.42 7.32
CA TYR A 27 2.13 30.04 6.97
C TYR A 27 1.94 31.52 6.65
N ARG A 28 2.82 32.38 7.17
CA ARG A 28 2.84 33.82 6.87
C ARG A 28 4.24 34.26 6.49
N CYS A 29 4.32 35.22 5.58
CA CYS A 29 5.58 35.86 5.23
C CYS A 29 5.88 36.96 6.24
N GLN A 30 7.11 37.00 6.73
CA GLN A 30 7.59 38.02 7.65
C GLN A 30 8.82 38.67 7.04
N CYS A 31 8.74 39.97 6.76
CA CYS A 31 9.82 40.76 6.18
C CYS A 31 10.37 41.72 7.24
N MET A 32 11.71 41.84 7.30
CA MET A 32 12.37 42.82 8.16
C MET A 32 12.80 44.03 7.33
N ASP A 33 12.30 45.20 7.70
CA ASP A 33 12.74 46.48 7.16
C ASP A 33 13.93 46.95 8.00
N HIS A 34 15.14 46.70 7.50
CA HIS A 34 16.38 47.02 8.22
C HIS A 34 16.62 48.52 8.39
N LEU A 35 16.00 49.36 7.55
CA LEU A 35 16.16 50.83 7.62
C LEU A 35 15.27 51.42 8.71
N ALA A 36 14.03 50.94 8.82
CA ALA A 36 13.09 51.40 9.83
C ALA A 36 13.10 50.56 11.13
N GLY A 37 13.89 49.48 11.18
CA GLY A 37 13.97 48.58 12.34
C GLY A 37 12.66 47.85 12.66
N ARG A 38 11.73 47.77 11.70
CA ARG A 38 10.38 47.20 11.88
C ARG A 38 10.24 45.88 11.15
N THR A 39 9.39 45.00 11.68
CA THR A 39 9.02 43.76 11.00
C THR A 39 7.59 43.88 10.48
N LEU A 40 7.40 43.54 9.21
CA LEU A 40 6.11 43.51 8.53
C LEU A 40 5.70 42.06 8.34
N VAL A 41 4.47 41.71 8.69
CA VAL A 41 3.90 40.38 8.49
C VAL A 41 2.80 40.48 7.43
N SER A 42 2.72 39.48 6.55
CA SER A 42 1.68 39.44 5.52
C SER A 42 0.27 39.47 6.12
N ASN A 43 -0.62 40.25 5.48
CA ASN A 43 -2.04 40.31 5.84
C ASN A 43 -2.77 39.01 5.52
N THR A 44 -2.34 38.33 4.45
CA THR A 44 -2.83 37.00 4.08
C THR A 44 -1.98 35.91 4.74
N ALA A 45 -2.56 34.72 4.82
CA ALA A 45 -1.84 33.53 5.25
C ALA A 45 -2.04 32.40 4.24
N GLY A 46 -0.98 31.65 3.98
CA GLY A 46 -1.02 30.44 3.17
C GLY A 46 -1.41 29.23 4.01
N ARG A 47 -2.17 28.32 3.42
CA ARG A 47 -2.42 26.98 3.98
C ARG A 47 -2.07 25.94 2.94
N LEU A 48 -1.52 24.83 3.41
CA LEU A 48 -1.21 23.70 2.55
C LEU A 48 -2.43 22.78 2.46
N VAL A 49 -2.94 22.56 1.26
CA VAL A 49 -4.01 21.58 1.01
C VAL A 49 -3.38 20.39 0.32
N ILE A 50 -3.33 19.26 1.01
CA ILE A 50 -2.76 18.02 0.49
C ILE A 50 -3.89 17.19 -0.09
N THR A 51 -3.88 17.00 -1.40
CA THR A 51 -4.93 16.28 -2.13
C THR A 51 -4.44 14.92 -2.59
N GLY A 52 -5.35 13.95 -2.63
CA GLY A 52 -5.07 12.62 -3.14
C GLY A 52 -6.33 11.84 -3.47
N VAL A 53 -6.12 10.61 -3.94
CA VAL A 53 -7.15 9.65 -4.33
C VAL A 53 -6.96 8.42 -3.45
N ALA A 54 -7.98 8.11 -2.63
CA ALA A 54 -7.98 6.90 -1.81
C ALA A 54 -7.86 5.65 -2.68
N PRO A 55 -7.32 4.54 -2.15
CA PRO A 55 -7.11 3.34 -2.94
C PRO A 55 -8.44 2.77 -3.46
N ARG A 56 -8.42 2.26 -4.69
CA ARG A 56 -9.53 1.53 -5.31
C ARG A 56 -9.00 0.24 -5.91
N LEU A 57 -9.56 -0.89 -5.50
CA LEU A 57 -9.21 -2.19 -6.07
C LEU A 57 -9.78 -2.31 -7.49
N ILE A 58 -8.92 -2.53 -8.48
CA ILE A 58 -9.28 -2.65 -9.90
C ILE A 58 -9.21 -4.08 -10.41
N HIS A 59 -8.41 -4.94 -9.79
CA HIS A 59 -8.33 -6.36 -10.14
C HIS A 59 -8.23 -7.21 -8.88
N ARG A 60 -9.25 -8.03 -8.65
CA ARG A 60 -9.39 -8.93 -7.50
C ARG A 60 -10.30 -10.09 -7.84
N GLN A 61 -10.15 -11.21 -7.13
CA GLN A 61 -11.04 -12.36 -7.22
C GLN A 61 -11.42 -12.82 -5.82
N ASN A 62 -12.61 -13.41 -5.66
CA ASN A 62 -13.05 -13.93 -4.36
C ASN A 62 -12.65 -15.40 -4.17
N LEU A 63 -12.39 -16.12 -5.27
CA LEU A 63 -12.07 -17.53 -5.28
C LEU A 63 -11.06 -17.83 -6.39
N ILE A 64 -10.02 -18.59 -6.06
CA ILE A 64 -9.03 -19.11 -7.00
C ILE A 64 -8.82 -20.58 -6.74
N THR A 65 -8.75 -21.35 -7.82
CA THR A 65 -8.42 -22.77 -7.76
C THR A 65 -7.13 -23.00 -8.55
N ALA A 66 -6.09 -23.44 -7.87
CA ALA A 66 -4.83 -23.84 -8.46
C ALA A 66 -4.70 -25.37 -8.47
N ARG A 67 -3.89 -25.91 -9.36
CA ARG A 67 -3.51 -27.33 -9.29
C ARG A 67 -2.33 -27.51 -8.34
N GLU A 68 -2.25 -28.65 -7.67
CA GLU A 68 -1.05 -28.97 -6.88
C GLU A 68 0.20 -28.97 -7.78
N ASN A 69 1.31 -28.48 -7.24
CA ASN A 69 2.59 -28.30 -7.93
C ASN A 69 2.57 -27.28 -9.08
N SER A 70 1.48 -26.52 -9.24
CA SER A 70 1.37 -25.41 -10.20
C SER A 70 1.57 -24.04 -9.54
N VAL A 71 1.55 -22.98 -10.33
CA VAL A 71 1.63 -21.60 -9.84
C VAL A 71 0.22 -21.07 -9.56
N ALA A 72 -0.03 -20.62 -8.34
CA ALA A 72 -1.23 -19.88 -8.00
C ALA A 72 -0.95 -18.36 -8.05
N MET A 73 -1.84 -17.60 -8.68
CA MET A 73 -1.75 -16.14 -8.74
C MET A 73 -3.00 -15.52 -8.13
N ILE A 74 -2.86 -14.76 -7.05
CA ILE A 74 -3.95 -14.12 -6.34
C ILE A 74 -3.93 -12.61 -6.60
N PRO A 75 -4.79 -12.07 -7.48
CA PRO A 75 -4.73 -10.67 -7.88
C PRO A 75 -5.21 -9.73 -6.78
N CYS A 76 -4.52 -8.59 -6.64
CA CYS A 76 -4.97 -7.47 -5.83
C CYS A 76 -4.40 -6.14 -6.35
N ALA A 77 -4.68 -5.84 -7.62
CA ALA A 77 -4.26 -4.56 -8.19
C ALA A 77 -5.16 -3.43 -7.71
N ALA A 78 -4.53 -2.31 -7.36
CA ALA A 78 -5.19 -1.12 -6.85
C ALA A 78 -4.63 0.14 -7.49
N GLU A 79 -5.49 1.13 -7.68
CA GLU A 79 -5.14 2.48 -8.11
C GLU A 79 -5.36 3.46 -6.95
N GLY A 80 -4.59 4.54 -6.93
CA GLY A 80 -4.71 5.60 -5.92
C GLY A 80 -3.52 6.55 -6.00
N PHE A 81 -3.67 7.73 -5.41
CA PHE A 81 -2.62 8.73 -5.36
C PHE A 81 -2.52 9.34 -3.96
N PRO A 82 -1.33 9.41 -3.33
CA PRO A 82 -0.05 8.82 -3.75
C PRO A 82 -0.13 7.29 -3.94
N SER A 83 0.91 6.72 -4.56
CA SER A 83 0.98 5.30 -4.92
C SER A 83 0.56 4.38 -3.78
N VAL A 84 -0.26 3.39 -4.12
CA VAL A 84 -0.85 2.46 -3.17
C VAL A 84 0.15 1.39 -2.75
N THR A 85 0.20 1.10 -1.45
CA THR A 85 0.98 -0.01 -0.90
C THR A 85 0.08 -1.23 -0.71
N ILE A 86 0.52 -2.38 -1.23
CA ILE A 86 -0.19 -3.66 -1.11
C ILE A 86 0.50 -4.56 -0.08
N LYS A 87 -0.29 -5.10 0.86
CA LYS A 87 0.14 -6.09 1.86
C LYS A 87 -0.79 -7.30 1.86
N TRP A 88 -0.20 -8.49 2.03
CA TRP A 88 -0.93 -9.74 2.09
C TRP A 88 -0.88 -10.38 3.48
N TYR A 89 -2.00 -10.97 3.87
CA TYR A 89 -2.17 -11.70 5.12
C TYR A 89 -2.87 -13.03 4.83
N LYS A 90 -2.40 -14.11 5.45
CA LYS A 90 -3.12 -15.37 5.49
C LYS A 90 -4.04 -15.38 6.70
N GLN A 91 -5.30 -15.73 6.48
CA GLN A 91 -6.32 -15.81 7.51
C GLN A 91 -6.42 -17.25 8.03
N HIS A 92 -6.18 -17.43 9.32
CA HIS A 92 -6.25 -18.74 9.99
C HIS A 92 -7.63 -18.97 10.65
N SER A 93 -8.28 -17.90 11.10
CA SER A 93 -9.62 -17.90 11.70
C SER A 93 -10.30 -16.54 11.47
N SER A 94 -11.54 -16.37 11.93
CA SER A 94 -12.26 -15.09 11.78
C SER A 94 -11.53 -13.88 12.40
N SER A 95 -10.63 -14.10 13.37
CA SER A 95 -9.89 -13.04 14.07
C SER A 95 -8.37 -13.11 13.92
N SER A 96 -7.82 -14.18 13.34
CA SER A 96 -6.38 -14.38 13.25
C SER A 96 -5.85 -14.19 11.83
N LEU A 97 -4.98 -13.19 11.68
CA LEU A 97 -4.28 -12.84 10.44
C LEU A 97 -2.77 -12.89 10.69
N SER A 98 -2.04 -13.61 9.84
CA SER A 98 -0.58 -13.59 9.82
C SER A 98 -0.08 -12.93 8.53
N PRO A 99 0.88 -11.99 8.58
CA PRO A 99 1.51 -11.46 7.38
C PRO A 99 2.07 -12.59 6.51
N VAL A 100 1.80 -12.56 5.22
CA VAL A 100 2.43 -13.48 4.28
C VAL A 100 3.91 -13.11 4.17
N GLN A 101 4.79 -14.07 4.45
CA GLN A 101 6.24 -13.85 4.38
C GLN A 101 6.70 -13.89 2.93
N GLU A 102 6.87 -12.71 2.32
CA GLU A 102 7.41 -12.52 0.95
C GLU A 102 8.93 -12.79 0.87
N LYS A 103 9.47 -13.73 1.66
CA LYS A 103 10.91 -13.95 1.86
C LYS A 103 11.43 -15.26 1.26
N SER A 104 10.57 -16.05 0.64
CA SER A 104 10.96 -17.32 0.00
C SER A 104 10.78 -17.18 -1.50
N ASP A 105 11.68 -17.77 -2.29
CA ASP A 105 11.54 -17.86 -3.75
C ASP A 105 10.18 -18.45 -4.18
N ARG A 106 9.52 -19.18 -3.27
CA ARG A 106 8.20 -19.76 -3.47
C ARG A 106 7.04 -18.76 -3.40
N ILE A 107 7.09 -17.78 -2.50
CA ILE A 107 5.99 -16.82 -2.27
C ILE A 107 6.49 -15.40 -2.51
N GLN A 108 5.96 -14.77 -3.55
CA GLN A 108 6.41 -13.46 -4.01
C GLN A 108 5.23 -12.55 -4.30
N LYS A 109 5.43 -11.24 -4.14
CA LYS A 109 4.45 -10.22 -4.54
C LYS A 109 4.94 -9.51 -5.80
N ARG A 110 4.09 -9.47 -6.82
CA ARG A 110 4.35 -8.68 -8.04
C ARG A 110 4.21 -7.18 -7.77
N ILE A 111 4.76 -6.38 -8.68
CA ILE A 111 4.65 -4.91 -8.62
C ILE A 111 3.19 -4.41 -8.65
N ASP A 112 2.30 -5.15 -9.30
CA ASP A 112 0.86 -4.87 -9.35
C ASP A 112 0.10 -5.33 -8.10
N GLY A 113 0.79 -5.89 -7.10
CA GLY A 113 0.18 -6.38 -5.87
C GLY A 113 -0.28 -7.83 -5.91
N THR A 114 -0.20 -8.52 -7.05
CA THR A 114 -0.59 -9.94 -7.16
C THR A 114 0.33 -10.82 -6.30
N LEU A 115 -0.24 -11.67 -5.46
CA LEU A 115 0.50 -12.69 -4.72
C LEU A 115 0.73 -13.92 -5.61
N ILE A 116 1.99 -14.30 -5.80
CA ILE A 116 2.38 -15.53 -6.49
C ILE A 116 2.77 -16.56 -5.43
N ILE A 117 2.18 -17.74 -5.54
CA ILE A 117 2.60 -18.94 -4.81
C ILE A 117 3.04 -19.96 -5.83
N SER A 118 4.36 -20.13 -5.99
CA SER A 118 4.96 -21.17 -6.81
C SER A 118 4.83 -22.52 -6.11
N ASN A 119 4.69 -23.60 -6.88
CA ASN A 119 4.56 -24.96 -6.34
C ASN A 119 3.49 -25.03 -5.23
N ALA A 120 2.24 -24.77 -5.62
CA ALA A 120 1.09 -24.75 -4.71
C ALA A 120 0.88 -26.12 -4.07
N VAL A 121 0.73 -26.16 -2.75
CA VAL A 121 0.52 -27.38 -1.97
C VAL A 121 -0.78 -27.29 -1.15
N ALA A 122 -1.28 -28.42 -0.65
CA ALA A 122 -2.50 -28.45 0.17
C ALA A 122 -2.44 -27.51 1.39
N GLY A 123 -1.26 -27.30 1.98
CA GLY A 123 -1.06 -26.35 3.08
C GLY A 123 -1.25 -24.87 2.71
N ASP A 124 -1.27 -24.54 1.42
CA ASP A 124 -1.53 -23.18 0.95
C ASP A 124 -3.03 -22.85 0.92
N ILE A 125 -3.92 -23.85 0.95
CA ILE A 125 -5.37 -23.64 1.00
C ILE A 125 -5.74 -22.69 2.15
N GLY A 126 -6.68 -21.80 1.89
CA GLY A 126 -7.19 -20.86 2.89
C GLY A 126 -7.59 -19.51 2.32
N ALA A 127 -8.01 -18.62 3.22
CA ALA A 127 -8.39 -17.25 2.87
C ALA A 127 -7.16 -16.32 2.96
N TYR A 128 -6.96 -15.53 1.91
CA TYR A 128 -5.90 -14.53 1.80
C TYR A 128 -6.53 -13.15 1.76
N LEU A 129 -6.15 -12.30 2.72
CA LEU A 129 -6.55 -10.90 2.79
C LEU A 129 -5.48 -10.04 2.14
N CYS A 130 -5.89 -9.28 1.12
CA CYS A 130 -5.13 -8.16 0.61
C CYS A 130 -5.60 -6.86 1.24
N THR A 131 -4.63 -6.03 1.64
CA THR A 131 -4.84 -4.66 2.08
C THR A 131 -4.11 -3.71 1.14
N ALA A 132 -4.85 -2.79 0.53
CA ALA A 132 -4.36 -1.74 -0.33
C ALA A 132 -4.53 -0.39 0.36
N SER A 133 -3.44 0.29 0.69
CA SER A 133 -3.49 1.54 1.48
C SER A 133 -2.59 2.65 0.95
N ASN A 134 -3.03 3.89 1.15
CA ASN A 134 -2.23 5.11 1.03
C ASN A 134 -2.64 6.11 2.12
N ALA A 135 -2.08 7.32 2.11
CA ALA A 135 -2.39 8.36 3.11
C ALA A 135 -3.87 8.79 3.14
N PHE A 136 -4.64 8.47 2.11
CA PHE A 136 -6.03 8.90 1.93
C PHE A 136 -7.05 7.78 2.20
N GLY A 137 -6.61 6.56 2.45
CA GLY A 137 -7.52 5.49 2.82
C GLY A 137 -6.95 4.08 2.66
N GLU A 138 -7.84 3.12 2.87
CA GLU A 138 -7.55 1.69 2.80
C GLU A 138 -8.72 0.93 2.16
N GLN A 139 -8.39 -0.05 1.34
CA GLN A 139 -9.33 -1.02 0.77
C GLN A 139 -8.85 -2.44 1.03
N LYS A 140 -9.81 -3.36 1.17
CA LYS A 140 -9.55 -4.76 1.50
C LYS A 140 -10.27 -5.70 0.55
N SER A 141 -9.65 -6.85 0.30
CA SER A 141 -10.29 -7.97 -0.41
C SER A 141 -9.83 -9.29 0.16
N ILE A 142 -10.76 -10.22 0.32
CA ILE A 142 -10.47 -11.59 0.73
C ILE A 142 -10.60 -12.49 -0.49
N THR A 143 -9.61 -13.34 -0.71
CA THR A 143 -9.63 -14.37 -1.75
C THR A 143 -9.49 -15.73 -1.11
N GLN A 144 -10.41 -16.65 -1.38
CA GLN A 144 -10.28 -18.05 -1.02
C GLN A 144 -9.38 -18.76 -2.05
N LEU A 145 -8.29 -19.40 -1.61
CA LEU A 145 -7.47 -20.26 -2.45
C LEU A 145 -7.83 -21.72 -2.18
N ASN A 146 -8.11 -22.45 -3.26
CA ASN A 146 -8.22 -23.90 -3.29
C ASN A 146 -7.06 -24.49 -4.09
N VAL A 147 -6.58 -25.66 -3.67
CA VAL A 147 -5.57 -26.43 -4.39
C VAL A 147 -6.18 -27.80 -4.68
N VAL A 148 -6.24 -28.16 -5.95
CA VAL A 148 -6.80 -29.44 -6.41
C VAL A 148 -5.72 -30.34 -6.99
N HIS A 149 -5.90 -31.64 -6.79
CA HIS A 149 -5.06 -32.68 -7.36
C HIS A 149 -5.70 -33.20 -8.64
N ASP A 150 -4.87 -33.53 -9.64
CA ASP A 150 -5.36 -34.31 -10.77
C ASP A 150 -5.72 -35.71 -10.26
N CYS A 151 -6.98 -36.11 -10.41
CA CYS A 151 -7.46 -37.40 -9.95
C CYS A 151 -6.85 -38.50 -10.84
N ALA A 152 -6.04 -39.40 -10.26
CA ALA A 152 -5.45 -40.53 -10.98
C ALA A 152 -6.15 -41.85 -10.64
N LEU A 153 -6.49 -42.64 -11.66
CA LEU A 153 -6.95 -44.02 -11.51
C LEU A 153 -5.79 -44.86 -10.95
N LYS A 154 -5.97 -45.46 -9.77
CA LYS A 154 -5.04 -46.45 -9.24
C LYS A 154 -5.41 -47.84 -9.78
N LYS A 155 -4.44 -48.53 -10.40
CA LYS A 155 -4.55 -49.98 -10.63
C LYS A 155 -4.48 -50.65 -9.26
N LEU A 156 -5.58 -51.26 -8.82
CA LEU A 156 -5.57 -52.17 -7.68
C LEU A 156 -5.01 -53.49 -8.17
N PHE A 157 -3.87 -53.93 -7.63
CA PHE A 157 -3.40 -55.29 -7.83
C PHE A 157 -4.28 -56.20 -6.99
N SER A 158 -5.00 -57.11 -7.64
CA SER A 158 -5.74 -58.22 -7.04
C SER A 158 -4.82 -59.38 -6.72
#